data_AF-H3H9G8-F1
#
_entry.id   AF-H3H9G8-F1
#
_cell.length_a   1.000
_cell.length_b   1.000
_cell.length_c   1.000
_cell.angle_alpha   90.00
_cell.angle_beta   90.00
_cell.angle_gamma   90.00
#
_symmetry.space_group_name_H-M   'P 1'
#
loop_
_entity.id
_entity.type
_entity.pdbx_description
1 polymer ?
#
loop_
_entity_poly.entity_id
_entity_poly.type
_entity_poly.pdbx_seq_one_letter_code
_entity_poly.pdbx_strand_id
1 'polypeptide(L)'
;MVRMRKESPSLAPKLIGVMVGSAWLAAFLYQIGYSNEGHTWCLVLAIIFLVITVAVCFVMYFKCPQEAQSSENFTAPLVPFIPTIAVLANFYLAAQISYTGIYTSCAWLAASVIFYFCYGYKHSAGRTGWSALMSLPRDSTLRSPMISDKKQLQE
;
A
#
# COMPACT_ATOMS: atom_id res chain seq x y z
N MET A 1 3.29 8.72 21.82
CA MET A 1 3.78 9.97 21.21
C MET A 1 4.19 9.69 19.77
N VAL A 2 3.31 10.00 18.82
CA VAL A 2 3.57 9.89 17.38
C VAL A 2 4.47 11.07 16.99
N ARG A 3 5.77 10.83 16.86
CA ARG A 3 6.72 11.86 16.40
C ARG A 3 6.70 11.90 14.87
N MET A 4 5.56 12.28 14.30
CA MET A 4 5.49 12.58 12.87
C MET A 4 6.34 13.83 12.65
N ARG A 5 7.40 13.70 11.85
CA ARG A 5 8.16 14.84 11.33
C ARG A 5 7.15 15.86 10.79
N LYS A 6 7.19 17.12 11.26
CA LYS A 6 6.25 18.19 10.85
C LYS A 6 6.27 18.44 9.33
N GLU A 7 7.35 18.02 8.66
CA GLU A 7 7.55 18.10 7.21
C GLU A 7 7.27 16.77 6.48
N SER A 8 6.44 15.88 7.05
CA SER A 8 6.04 14.68 6.33
C SER A 8 5.24 15.07 5.08
N PRO A 9 5.60 14.57 3.88
CA PRO A 9 4.90 14.89 2.64
C PRO A 9 3.48 14.34 2.70
N SER A 10 2.53 15.15 3.20
CA SER A 10 1.14 14.74 3.37
C SER A 10 0.38 14.57 2.06
N LEU A 11 0.95 15.10 0.96
CA LEU A 11 0.38 15.03 -0.38
C LEU A 11 0.54 13.65 -1.01
N ALA A 12 1.71 13.02 -0.87
CA ALA A 12 2.00 11.70 -1.46
C ALA A 12 1.02 10.59 -1.00
N PRO A 13 0.78 10.35 0.31
CA PRO A 13 -0.14 9.31 0.76
C PRO A 13 -1.60 9.60 0.35
N LYS A 14 -1.98 10.88 0.26
CA LYS A 14 -3.31 11.27 -0.24
C LYS A 14 -3.48 10.93 -1.71
N LEU A 15 -2.49 11.29 -2.55
CA LEU A 15 -2.51 10.99 -3.98
C LEU A 15 -2.50 9.47 -4.23
N ILE A 16 -1.71 8.71 -3.47
CA ILE A 16 -1.70 7.24 -3.52
C ILE A 16 -3.09 6.69 -3.17
N GLY A 17 -3.72 7.18 -2.10
CA GLY A 17 -5.06 6.77 -1.71
C GLY A 17 -6.11 7.04 -2.79
N VAL A 18 -6.08 8.23 -3.40
CA VAL A 18 -6.98 8.59 -4.51
C VAL A 18 -6.71 7.70 -5.74
N MET A 19 -5.45 7.45 -6.08
CA MET A 19 -5.07 6.58 -7.20
C MET A 19 -5.59 5.14 -7.00
N VAL A 20 -5.35 4.56 -5.83
CA VAL A 20 -5.77 3.18 -5.51
C VAL A 20 -7.30 3.09 -5.46
N GLY A 21 -7.97 4.05 -4.83
CA GLY A 21 -9.44 4.08 -4.76
C GLY A 21 -10.11 4.25 -6.13
N SER A 22 -9.58 5.15 -6.97
CA SER A 22 -10.08 5.32 -8.35
C SER A 22 -9.81 4.08 -9.21
N ALA A 23 -8.65 3.43 -9.07
CA ALA A 23 -8.33 2.19 -9.79
C ALA A 23 -9.27 1.04 -9.42
N TRP A 24 -9.58 0.90 -8.12
CA TRP A 24 -10.55 -0.09 -7.63
C TRP A 24 -11.95 0.16 -8.20
N LEU A 25 -12.43 1.41 -8.14
CA LEU A 25 -13.73 1.79 -8.70
C LEU A 25 -13.78 1.55 -10.22
N ALA A 26 -12.73 1.93 -10.95
CA ALA A 26 -12.64 1.71 -12.39
C ALA A 26 -12.76 0.23 -12.75
N ALA A 27 -12.02 -0.65 -12.06
CA ALA A 27 -12.03 -2.08 -12.33
C ALA A 27 -13.39 -2.75 -12.01
N PHE A 28 -13.98 -2.45 -10.86
CA PHE A 28 -15.27 -3.05 -10.47
C PHE A 28 -16.44 -2.51 -11.29
N LEU A 29 -16.47 -1.19 -11.59
CA LEU A 29 -17.51 -0.61 -12.45
C LEU A 29 -17.41 -1.12 -13.90
N TYR A 30 -16.19 -1.32 -14.40
CA TYR A 30 -15.97 -1.94 -15.71
C TYR A 30 -16.56 -3.36 -15.74
N GLN A 31 -16.27 -4.18 -14.74
CA GLN A 31 -16.79 -5.54 -14.68
C GLN A 31 -18.32 -5.58 -14.58
N ILE A 32 -18.91 -4.74 -13.74
CA ILE A 32 -20.38 -4.65 -13.60
C ILE A 32 -21.01 -4.18 -14.92
N GLY A 33 -20.43 -3.17 -15.57
CA GLY A 33 -20.94 -2.63 -16.82
C GLY A 33 -20.82 -3.58 -18.01
N TYR A 34 -19.76 -4.39 -18.07
CA TYR A 34 -19.50 -5.31 -19.19
C TYR A 34 -20.19 -6.67 -19.01
N SER A 35 -20.15 -7.26 -17.81
CA SER A 35 -20.57 -8.65 -17.57
C SER A 35 -22.01 -8.81 -17.07
N ASN A 36 -22.61 -7.77 -16.49
CA ASN A 36 -23.77 -7.89 -15.60
C ASN A 36 -25.03 -7.17 -16.13
N GLU A 37 -25.15 -7.06 -17.47
CA GLU A 37 -26.17 -6.33 -18.23
C GLU A 37 -25.87 -4.83 -18.44
N GLY A 38 -25.09 -4.52 -19.49
CA GLY A 38 -25.32 -3.44 -20.47
C GLY A 38 -25.51 -2.00 -19.99
N HIS A 39 -25.30 -1.69 -18.72
CA HIS A 39 -25.47 -0.35 -18.18
C HIS A 39 -24.33 0.55 -18.65
N THR A 40 -24.58 1.24 -19.77
CA THR A 40 -23.66 2.21 -20.39
C THR A 40 -23.17 3.26 -19.39
N TRP A 41 -24.01 3.64 -18.42
CA TRP A 41 -23.64 4.57 -17.36
C TRP A 41 -22.49 4.04 -16.46
N CYS A 42 -22.47 2.74 -16.15
CA CYS A 42 -21.37 2.11 -15.39
C CYS A 42 -20.06 2.16 -16.18
N LEU A 43 -20.11 1.91 -17.50
CA LEU A 43 -18.93 1.99 -18.36
C LEU A 43 -18.40 3.42 -18.48
N VAL A 44 -19.29 4.40 -18.62
CA VAL A 44 -18.90 5.82 -18.64
C VAL A 44 -18.22 6.20 -17.32
N LEU A 45 -18.76 5.79 -16.17
CA LEU A 45 -18.13 6.01 -14.87
C LEU A 45 -16.77 5.29 -14.75
N ALA A 46 -16.67 4.05 -15.22
CA ALA A 46 -15.40 3.32 -15.22
C ALA A 46 -14.31 4.05 -16.02
N ILE A 47 -14.66 4.59 -17.19
CA ILE A 47 -13.73 5.40 -18.01
C ILE A 47 -13.33 6.68 -17.27
N ILE A 48 -14.27 7.37 -16.62
CA ILE A 48 -13.97 8.58 -15.83
C ILE A 48 -12.97 8.25 -14.72
N PHE A 49 -13.21 7.19 -13.94
CA PHE A 49 -12.28 6.79 -12.88
C PHE A 49 -10.92 6.34 -13.40
N LEU A 50 -10.87 5.67 -14.56
CA LEU A 50 -9.62 5.32 -15.22
C LEU A 50 -8.82 6.56 -15.65
N VAL A 51 -9.48 7.56 -16.23
CA VAL A 51 -8.86 8.85 -16.57
C VAL A 51 -8.33 9.55 -15.31
N ILE A 52 -9.09 9.53 -14.21
CA ILE A 52 -8.64 10.07 -12.92
C ILE A 52 -7.40 9.33 -12.42
N THR A 53 -7.36 7.99 -12.48
CA THR A 53 -6.19 7.21 -12.08
C THR A 53 -4.95 7.60 -12.89
N VAL A 54 -5.08 7.73 -14.21
CA VAL A 54 -3.98 8.15 -15.10
C VAL A 54 -3.55 9.58 -14.78
N ALA A 55 -4.49 10.51 -14.61
CA ALA A 55 -4.19 11.90 -14.27
C ALA A 55 -3.45 12.00 -12.93
N VAL A 56 -3.87 11.26 -11.90
CA VAL A 56 -3.21 11.23 -10.59
C VAL A 56 -1.80 10.64 -10.70
N CYS A 57 -1.59 9.62 -11.53
CA CYS A 57 -0.26 9.07 -11.81
C CYS A 57 0.70 10.14 -12.37
N PHE A 58 0.25 10.92 -13.36
CA PHE A 58 1.03 12.04 -13.88
C PHE A 58 1.25 13.14 -12.83
N VAL A 59 0.23 13.49 -12.04
CA VAL A 59 0.37 14.46 -10.94
C VAL A 59 1.41 13.99 -9.92
N MET A 60 1.43 12.70 -9.58
CA MET A 60 2.46 12.13 -8.71
C MET A 60 3.85 12.23 -9.34
N TYR A 61 3.99 11.92 -10.63
CA TYR A 61 5.27 12.03 -11.32
C TYR A 61 5.84 13.45 -11.29
N PHE A 62 5.01 14.49 -11.47
CA PHE A 62 5.48 15.88 -11.47
C PHE A 62 5.59 16.52 -10.09
N LYS A 63 4.73 16.15 -9.13
CA LYS A 63 4.64 16.86 -7.83
C LYS A 63 5.28 16.10 -6.67
N CYS A 64 5.55 14.81 -6.79
CA CYS A 64 6.20 14.02 -5.74
C CYS A 64 7.67 13.81 -6.09
N PRO A 65 8.61 14.52 -5.44
CA PRO A 65 10.03 14.27 -5.64
C PRO A 65 10.37 12.85 -5.19
N GLN A 66 11.15 12.15 -6.01
CA GLN A 66 11.64 10.81 -5.67
C GLN A 66 12.93 10.96 -4.86
N GLU A 67 12.97 10.33 -3.69
CA GLU A 67 14.16 10.35 -2.83
C GLU A 67 15.37 9.71 -3.53
N ALA A 68 16.54 10.29 -3.27
CA ALA A 68 17.79 9.83 -3.85
C ALA A 68 18.09 8.38 -3.44
N GLN A 69 18.56 7.60 -4.41
CA GLN A 69 18.76 6.17 -4.28
C GLN A 69 19.89 5.88 -3.28
N SER A 70 19.60 5.14 -2.20
CA SER A 70 20.65 4.54 -1.37
C SER A 70 21.19 3.30 -2.08
N SER A 71 22.50 3.15 -2.19
CA SER A 71 23.17 2.02 -2.88
C SER A 71 22.83 0.63 -2.33
N GLU A 72 22.27 0.55 -1.11
CA GLU A 72 21.87 -0.72 -0.48
C GLU A 72 20.41 -1.14 -0.77
N ASN A 73 19.59 -0.30 -1.43
CA ASN A 73 18.16 -0.60 -1.64
C ASN A 73 17.81 -0.76 -3.12
N PHE A 74 17.02 -1.80 -3.42
CA PHE A 74 16.41 -1.98 -4.74
C PHE A 74 15.20 -1.06 -4.89
N THR A 75 15.13 -0.35 -6.02
CA THR A 75 13.98 0.50 -6.37
C THR A 75 13.39 0.04 -7.70
N ALA A 76 12.06 0.02 -7.77
CA ALA A 76 11.36 -0.28 -9.01
C ALA A 76 11.72 0.75 -10.09
N PRO A 77 12.03 0.33 -11.33
CA PRO A 77 12.22 1.26 -12.42
C PRO A 77 10.89 1.94 -12.77
N LEU A 78 10.95 3.20 -13.21
CA LEU A 78 9.80 3.96 -13.74
C LEU A 78 8.64 4.16 -12.74
N VAL A 79 8.94 4.48 -11.48
CA VAL A 79 7.94 4.99 -10.53
C VAL A 79 7.47 6.37 -11.00
N PRO A 80 6.16 6.67 -11.01
CA PRO A 80 5.03 5.90 -10.45
C PRO A 80 4.29 4.99 -11.45
N PHE A 81 4.68 4.96 -12.73
CA PHE A 81 3.91 4.29 -13.80
C PHE A 81 3.79 2.77 -13.62
N ILE A 82 4.90 2.08 -13.36
CA ILE A 82 4.89 0.61 -13.17
C ILE A 82 4.02 0.20 -11.98
N PRO A 83 4.16 0.82 -10.79
CA PRO A 83 3.24 0.60 -9.68
C PRO A 83 1.76 0.86 -10.02
N THR A 84 1.44 1.91 -10.79
CA THR A 84 0.05 2.21 -11.17
C THR A 84 -0.54 1.10 -12.05
N ILE A 85 0.21 0.60 -13.03
CA ILE A 85 -0.22 -0.51 -13.90
C ILE A 85 -0.44 -1.78 -13.08
N ALA A 86 0.47 -2.08 -12.15
CA ALA A 86 0.36 -3.25 -11.27
C ALA A 86 -0.91 -3.20 -10.40
N VAL A 87 -1.25 -2.04 -9.84
CA VAL A 87 -2.48 -1.84 -9.08
C VAL A 87 -3.72 -2.05 -9.95
N LEU A 88 -3.73 -1.47 -11.16
CA LEU A 88 -4.86 -1.61 -12.09
C LEU A 88 -5.08 -3.08 -12.49
N ALA A 89 -4.01 -3.78 -12.85
CA ALA A 89 -4.07 -5.19 -13.20
C ALA A 89 -4.58 -6.05 -12.04
N ASN A 90 -4.08 -5.83 -10.82
CA ASN A 90 -4.52 -6.58 -9.64
C ASN A 90 -6.01 -6.37 -9.34
N PHE A 91 -6.50 -5.13 -9.40
CA PHE A 91 -7.93 -4.88 -9.19
C PHE A 91 -8.80 -5.41 -10.32
N TYR A 92 -8.33 -5.36 -11.56
CA TYR A 92 -9.04 -5.97 -12.69
C TYR A 92 -9.18 -7.47 -12.53
N LEU A 93 -8.12 -8.16 -12.11
CA LEU A 93 -8.18 -9.59 -11.80
C LEU A 93 -9.10 -9.88 -10.61
N ALA A 94 -9.04 -9.07 -9.56
CA ALA A 94 -9.92 -9.22 -8.40
C ALA A 94 -11.41 -9.02 -8.76
N ALA A 95 -11.71 -8.07 -9.67
CA ALA A 95 -13.06 -7.81 -10.13
C ALA A 95 -13.63 -8.97 -10.97
N GLN A 96 -12.79 -9.75 -11.66
CA GLN A 96 -13.23 -10.90 -12.46
C GLN A 96 -13.60 -12.15 -11.65
N ILE A 97 -13.27 -12.19 -10.36
CA ILE A 97 -13.61 -13.33 -9.50
C ILE A 97 -15.14 -13.40 -9.34
N SER A 98 -15.68 -14.62 -9.22
CA SER A 98 -17.11 -14.80 -8.95
C SER A 98 -17.55 -14.08 -7.67
N TYR A 99 -18.81 -13.66 -7.61
CA TYR A 99 -19.36 -12.99 -6.43
C TYR A 99 -19.11 -13.79 -5.14
N THR A 100 -19.35 -15.11 -5.16
CA THR A 100 -19.05 -16.01 -4.04
C THR A 100 -17.57 -16.00 -3.65
N GLY A 101 -16.66 -15.96 -4.63
CA GLY A 101 -15.22 -15.87 -4.39
C GLY A 101 -14.80 -14.55 -3.74
N ILE A 102 -15.43 -13.43 -4.12
CA ILE A 102 -15.19 -12.13 -3.49
C ILE A 102 -15.65 -12.14 -2.04
N TYR A 103 -16.88 -12.60 -1.76
CA TYR A 103 -17.41 -12.65 -0.39
C TYR A 103 -16.57 -13.54 0.53
N THR A 104 -16.16 -14.73 0.07
CA THR A 104 -15.31 -15.64 0.84
C THR A 104 -13.92 -15.06 1.08
N SER A 105 -13.33 -14.38 0.09
CA SER A 105 -12.04 -13.68 0.23
C SER A 105 -12.14 -12.55 1.27
N CYS A 106 -13.20 -11.75 1.22
CA CYS A 106 -13.44 -10.68 2.20
C CYS A 106 -13.66 -11.23 3.62
N ALA A 107 -14.41 -12.32 3.77
CA ALA A 107 -14.62 -12.99 5.06
C ALA A 107 -13.30 -13.51 5.64
N TRP A 108 -12.46 -14.12 4.80
CA TRP A 108 -11.15 -14.62 5.20
C TRP A 108 -10.19 -13.48 5.60
N LEU A 109 -10.18 -12.39 4.84
CA LEU A 109 -9.41 -11.19 5.18
C LEU A 109 -9.86 -10.61 6.53
N ALA A 110 -11.17 -10.50 6.78
CA ALA A 110 -11.70 -10.03 8.05
C ALA A 110 -11.28 -10.93 9.22
N ALA A 111 -11.39 -12.26 9.06
CA ALA A 111 -10.95 -13.21 10.07
C ALA A 111 -9.44 -13.10 10.35
N SER A 112 -8.63 -12.96 9.30
CA SER A 112 -7.18 -12.79 9.39
C SER A 112 -6.81 -11.51 10.14
N VAL A 113 -7.52 -10.41 9.88
CA VAL A 113 -7.31 -9.12 10.57
C VAL A 113 -7.64 -9.24 12.06
N ILE A 114 -8.77 -9.85 12.41
CA ILE A 114 -9.16 -10.08 13.80
C ILE A 114 -8.10 -10.92 14.52
N PHE A 115 -7.70 -12.04 13.91
CA PHE A 115 -6.65 -12.90 14.46
C PHE A 115 -5.33 -12.14 14.66
N TYR A 116 -4.90 -11.36 13.67
CA TYR A 116 -3.67 -10.57 13.74
C TYR A 116 -3.73 -9.54 14.88
N PHE A 117 -4.83 -8.82 15.06
CA PHE A 117 -4.95 -7.86 16.15
C PHE A 117 -5.00 -8.54 17.53
N CYS A 118 -5.75 -9.63 17.68
CA CYS A 118 -5.82 -10.37 18.94
C CYS A 118 -4.46 -10.96 19.34
N TYR A 119 -3.74 -11.57 18.41
CA TYR A 119 -2.39 -12.10 18.65
C TYR A 119 -1.37 -10.97 18.85
N GLY A 120 -1.41 -9.95 17.98
CA GLY A 120 -0.53 -8.80 17.99
C GLY A 120 -0.61 -7.98 19.27
N TYR A 121 -1.77 -7.93 19.95
CA TYR A 121 -1.87 -7.26 21.25
C TYR A 121 -0.88 -7.82 22.29
N LYS A 122 -0.67 -9.15 22.28
CA LYS A 122 0.28 -9.81 23.20
C LYS A 122 1.70 -9.86 22.64
N HIS A 123 1.88 -9.99 21.33
CA HIS A 123 3.17 -10.26 20.68
C HIS A 123 3.76 -9.07 19.89
N SER A 124 3.21 -7.87 20.04
CA SER A 124 3.73 -6.69 19.34
C SER A 124 5.14 -6.35 19.80
N ALA A 125 6.07 -6.29 18.83
CA ALA A 125 7.46 -5.86 19.04
C ALA A 125 7.56 -4.45 19.66
N GLY A 126 6.50 -3.64 19.56
CA GLY A 126 6.45 -2.33 20.21
C GLY A 126 6.42 -2.42 21.74
N ARG A 127 5.97 -3.53 22.34
CA ARG A 127 5.88 -3.60 23.81
C ARG A 127 7.24 -3.74 24.51
N THR A 128 8.23 -4.31 23.82
CA THR A 128 9.57 -4.59 24.37
C THR A 128 10.68 -3.76 23.70
N GLY A 129 10.52 -3.40 22.42
CA GLY A 129 11.57 -2.73 21.65
C GLY A 129 11.66 -1.21 21.85
N TRP A 130 10.55 -0.51 22.14
CA TRP A 130 10.56 0.95 22.24
C TRP A 130 11.30 1.48 23.48
N SER A 131 11.20 0.80 24.63
CA SER A 131 11.96 1.16 25.83
C SER A 131 13.46 0.96 25.64
N ALA A 132 13.86 -0.14 24.98
CA ALA A 132 15.25 -0.41 24.64
C ALA A 132 15.80 0.63 23.64
N LEU A 133 15.07 0.94 22.57
CA LEU A 133 15.47 1.94 21.57
C LEU A 133 15.54 3.36 22.17
N MET A 134 14.65 3.71 23.10
CA MET A 134 14.71 5.00 23.81
C MET A 134 15.84 5.08 24.85
N SER A 135 16.39 3.95 25.29
CA SER A 135 17.54 3.90 26.21
C SER A 135 18.90 4.04 25.51
N LEU A 136 18.94 3.92 24.18
CA LEU A 136 20.20 4.04 23.43
C LEU A 136 20.68 5.51 23.38
N PRO A 137 21.98 5.76 23.61
CA PRO A 137 22.57 7.09 23.41
C PRO A 137 22.30 7.57 21.98
N ARG A 138 21.97 8.86 21.84
CA ARG A 138 21.67 9.49 20.55
C ARG A 138 22.96 9.75 19.78
N ASP A 139 23.68 8.70 19.44
CA ASP A 139 24.75 8.79 18.44
C ASP A 139 24.19 8.45 17.06
N SER A 140 24.45 9.36 16.12
CA SER A 140 23.90 9.36 14.75
C SER A 140 24.44 8.23 13.86
N THR A 141 25.32 7.39 14.40
CA THR A 141 26.04 6.32 13.69
C THR A 141 25.47 4.91 13.90
N LEU A 142 24.36 4.76 14.64
CA LEU A 142 23.75 3.45 14.89
C LEU A 142 23.12 2.85 13.63
N ARG A 143 23.89 2.00 12.94
CA ARG A 143 23.37 0.98 12.02
C ARG A 143 22.37 0.13 12.79
N SER A 144 21.13 0.03 12.29
CA SER A 144 20.02 -0.52 13.06
C SER A 144 20.33 -1.94 13.57
N PRO A 145 20.28 -2.21 14.89
CA PRO A 145 20.62 -3.52 15.45
C PRO A 145 19.63 -4.63 15.05
N MET A 146 18.49 -4.28 14.44
CA MET A 146 17.44 -5.23 14.02
C MET A 146 17.90 -6.23 12.94
N ILE A 147 19.08 -6.05 12.33
CA ILE A 147 19.64 -6.98 11.33
C ILE A 147 20.73 -7.91 11.94
N SER A 148 21.20 -7.68 13.16
CA SER A 148 22.42 -8.34 13.68
C SER A 148 22.22 -9.48 14.68
N ASP A 149 20.98 -9.91 14.96
CA ASP A 149 20.71 -10.83 16.08
C ASP A 149 20.56 -12.31 15.68
N LYS A 150 21.24 -12.76 14.62
CA LYS A 150 21.29 -14.19 14.25
C LYS A 150 22.69 -14.76 14.00
N LYS A 151 23.77 -13.99 14.18
CA LYS A 151 25.15 -14.46 13.95
C LYS A 151 26.04 -14.50 15.20
N GLN A 152 25.52 -14.20 16.39
CA GLN A 152 26.34 -14.09 17.61
C GLN A 152 25.99 -15.14 18.69
N LEU A 153 25.17 -16.14 18.37
CA LEU A 153 24.76 -17.20 19.32
C LEU A 153 25.29 -18.60 18.95
N GLN A 154 26.37 -18.71 18.16
CA GLN A 154 26.96 -20.00 17.78
C GLN A 154 28.50 -20.07 17.90
N GLU A 155 29.14 -19.22 18.70
CA GLU A 155 30.53 -19.45 19.13
C GLU A 155 30.66 -19.39 20.66
#